data_AF-A0A833Y4K8-F1
#
_entry.id   AF-A0A833Y4K8-F1
#
_cell.length_a   1.000
_cell.length_b   1.000
_cell.length_c   1.000
_cell.angle_alpha   90.00
_cell.angle_beta   90.00
_cell.angle_gamma   90.00
#
_symmetry.space_group_name_H-M   'P 1'
#
loop_
_entity.id
_entity.type
_entity.pdbx_description
1 polymer ?
#
loop_
_entity_poly.entity_id
_entity_poly.type
_entity_poly.pdbx_seq_one_letter_code
_entity_poly.pdbx_strand_id
1 'polypeptide(L)'
;MKLNFTRACCPSNFSTFIKPSLCTNLHRPLYSSSLSSSHTSLKPQIPLFLRPPMHSATVSDLQKWHDWAKRLASSVGTTFLDSDNGPDSSLLCRELKWLVEDTIEDHSVLSQMSIENGKRSVRLRACLEDLYNMWKQRIEERKPFQYIVGCEHWRDLVLSVQEGVLIPRPETELIVDLVADVVSENEDLREGLWADLGTGSGALAVGIGRILGSRGMVIATDLNPIALSVAAFNLQRYGLQGPATIKCNPRG
;
A
#
# COMPACT_ATOMS: atom_id res chain seq x y z
N MET A 1 -4.98 15.09 -48.76
CA MET A 1 -6.31 15.67 -49.03
C MET A 1 -6.49 16.85 -48.08
N LYS A 2 -6.48 18.08 -48.60
CA LYS A 2 -6.70 19.34 -47.85
C LYS A 2 -8.18 19.71 -47.94
N LEU A 3 -8.79 20.16 -46.83
CA LEU A 3 -10.00 20.99 -46.87
C LEU A 3 -9.91 22.07 -45.79
N ASN A 4 -10.43 23.25 -46.16
CA ASN A 4 -10.26 24.56 -45.57
C ASN A 4 -11.57 25.06 -44.92
N PHE A 5 -11.41 25.85 -43.84
CA PHE A 5 -12.18 27.03 -43.36
C PHE A 5 -13.72 27.00 -43.23
N THR A 6 -14.22 27.43 -42.06
CA THR A 6 -14.84 28.77 -41.91
C THR A 6 -15.05 29.19 -40.45
N ARG A 7 -15.10 30.51 -40.25
CA ARG A 7 -15.07 31.30 -39.02
C ARG A 7 -16.43 32.00 -38.87
N ALA A 8 -16.94 32.18 -37.65
CA ALA A 8 -17.96 33.20 -37.36
C ALA A 8 -17.84 33.70 -35.90
N CYS A 9 -18.05 35.00 -35.73
CA CYS A 9 -17.74 35.82 -34.56
C CYS A 9 -18.88 35.90 -33.51
N CYS A 10 -18.46 36.26 -32.28
CA CYS A 10 -19.09 36.93 -31.12
C CYS A 10 -20.32 37.85 -31.37
N PRO A 11 -21.13 38.29 -30.36
CA PRO A 11 -20.68 38.76 -29.03
C PRO A 11 -21.59 38.70 -27.76
N SER A 12 -20.93 38.92 -26.61
CA SER A 12 -21.27 39.75 -25.43
C SER A 12 -22.50 39.52 -24.51
N ASN A 13 -22.16 39.36 -23.20
CA ASN A 13 -22.56 40.21 -22.05
C ASN A 13 -23.71 39.86 -21.05
N PHE A 14 -23.29 39.85 -19.76
CA PHE A 14 -23.92 40.28 -18.49
C PHE A 14 -25.01 39.45 -17.74
N SER A 15 -24.53 38.86 -16.62
CA SER A 15 -25.02 38.89 -15.21
C SER A 15 -26.50 39.20 -14.88
N THR A 16 -27.12 38.34 -14.05
CA THR A 16 -27.77 38.80 -12.79
C THR A 16 -28.09 37.68 -11.79
N PHE A 17 -28.06 38.07 -10.51
CA PHE A 17 -28.25 37.34 -9.27
C PHE A 17 -29.64 36.69 -9.10
N ILE A 18 -29.69 35.52 -8.45
CA ILE A 18 -30.89 35.00 -7.77
C ILE A 18 -30.49 34.46 -6.38
N LYS A 19 -31.10 35.02 -5.33
CA LYS A 19 -31.11 34.51 -3.94
C LYS A 19 -32.25 33.49 -3.76
N PRO A 20 -32.12 32.55 -2.80
CA PRO A 20 -33.26 32.14 -1.96
C PRO A 20 -32.87 32.17 -0.46
N SER A 21 -33.53 32.97 0.38
CA SER A 21 -34.74 32.68 1.18
C SER A 21 -34.54 31.67 2.32
N LEU A 22 -34.60 32.20 3.55
CA LEU A 22 -34.70 31.49 4.83
C LEU A 22 -36.07 30.81 4.97
N CYS A 23 -36.08 29.53 5.33
CA CYS A 23 -37.23 28.86 5.95
C CYS A 23 -36.74 27.99 7.12
N THR A 24 -37.43 28.14 8.24
CA THR A 24 -37.20 27.55 9.55
C THR A 24 -37.81 26.15 9.70
N ASN A 25 -37.05 25.27 10.37
CA ASN A 25 -37.43 24.15 11.26
C ASN A 25 -38.54 23.17 10.87
N LEU A 26 -38.20 21.87 10.83
CA LEU A 26 -38.99 20.79 11.44
C LEU A 26 -38.10 19.56 11.72
N HIS A 27 -38.13 19.13 12.98
CA HIS A 27 -37.39 18.00 13.56
C HIS A 27 -37.69 16.65 12.90
N ARG A 28 -36.64 15.82 12.72
CA ARG A 28 -36.75 14.35 12.77
C ARG A 28 -35.44 13.76 13.31
N PRO A 29 -35.46 12.81 14.27
CA PRO A 29 -34.26 12.33 14.92
C PRO A 29 -33.52 11.37 13.97
N LEU A 30 -32.28 11.71 13.62
CA LEU A 30 -31.37 10.77 12.99
C LEU A 30 -30.73 9.92 14.10
N TYR A 31 -30.99 8.62 14.01
CA TYR A 31 -30.25 7.60 14.73
C TYR A 31 -28.76 7.80 14.45
N SER A 32 -28.00 8.06 15.51
CA SER A 32 -26.54 8.03 15.49
C SER A 32 -26.09 6.58 15.39
N SER A 33 -25.87 6.10 14.17
CA SER A 33 -24.94 4.99 13.95
C SER A 33 -23.55 5.60 13.99
N SER A 34 -22.83 5.37 15.09
CA SER A 34 -21.41 5.68 15.23
C SER A 34 -20.61 4.95 14.15
N LEU A 35 -20.35 5.62 13.02
CA LEU A 35 -19.26 5.24 12.14
C LEU A 35 -17.99 5.38 12.96
N SER A 36 -17.33 4.26 13.26
CA SER A 36 -15.96 4.28 13.74
C SER A 36 -15.11 4.90 12.64
N SER A 37 -14.77 6.18 12.77
CA SER A 37 -13.83 6.83 11.88
C SER A 37 -12.48 6.14 12.05
N SER A 38 -12.08 5.35 11.05
CA SER A 38 -10.73 4.85 10.93
C SER A 38 -9.80 6.05 10.79
N HIS A 39 -9.18 6.46 11.90
CA HIS A 39 -8.12 7.46 11.88
C HIS A 39 -6.95 6.88 11.10
N THR A 40 -6.86 7.18 9.80
CA THR A 40 -5.69 6.85 9.00
C THR A 40 -4.51 7.65 9.54
N SER A 41 -3.59 6.95 10.20
CA SER A 41 -2.39 7.53 10.78
C SER A 41 -1.51 8.15 9.70
N LEU A 42 -1.14 9.42 9.87
CA LEU A 42 -0.11 10.06 9.04
C LEU A 42 1.27 9.41 9.21
N LYS A 43 1.50 8.72 10.34
CA LYS A 43 2.72 7.94 10.53
C LYS A 43 2.64 6.65 9.69
N PRO A 44 3.66 6.36 8.87
CA PRO A 44 3.73 5.12 8.10
C PRO A 44 3.65 3.89 8.99
N GLN A 45 2.83 2.92 8.60
CA GLN A 45 2.78 1.60 9.20
C GLN A 45 4.13 0.91 9.00
N ILE A 46 4.72 0.37 10.06
CA ILE A 46 5.93 -0.44 9.96
C ILE A 46 5.52 -1.83 9.43
N PRO A 47 6.07 -2.27 8.28
CA PRO A 47 5.85 -3.61 7.74
C PRO A 47 6.15 -4.69 8.78
N LEU A 48 5.34 -5.76 8.79
CA LEU A 48 5.45 -6.85 9.78
C LEU A 48 6.88 -7.40 9.86
N PHE A 49 7.51 -7.69 8.73
CA PHE A 49 8.86 -8.25 8.66
C PHE A 49 9.95 -7.34 9.26
N LEU A 50 9.70 -6.03 9.36
CA LEU A 50 10.62 -5.04 9.96
C LEU A 50 10.35 -4.77 11.44
N ARG A 51 9.25 -5.26 11.99
CA ARG A 51 8.94 -5.03 13.41
C ARG A 51 9.93 -5.80 14.28
N PRO A 52 10.40 -5.22 15.40
CA PRO A 52 11.23 -5.95 16.33
C PRO A 52 10.45 -7.16 16.89
N PRO A 53 11.10 -8.32 17.07
CA PRO A 53 10.46 -9.54 17.56
C PRO A 53 10.25 -9.46 19.07
N MET A 54 9.26 -8.68 19.51
CA MET A 54 9.03 -8.31 20.92
C MET A 54 8.14 -9.29 21.68
N HIS A 55 7.49 -10.22 20.97
CA HIS A 55 6.53 -11.15 21.55
C HIS A 55 7.10 -12.56 21.61
N SER A 56 6.47 -13.42 22.41
CA SER A 56 6.79 -14.84 22.47
C SER A 56 5.54 -15.69 22.55
N ALA A 57 5.55 -16.84 21.88
CA ALA A 57 4.52 -17.87 22.02
C ALA A 57 5.18 -19.25 22.12
N THR A 58 4.41 -20.26 22.53
CA THR A 58 4.84 -21.65 22.37
C THR A 58 4.63 -22.09 20.92
N VAL A 59 5.45 -23.01 20.43
CA VAL A 59 5.24 -23.62 19.10
C VAL A 59 3.84 -24.25 18.99
N SER A 60 3.36 -24.87 20.07
CA SER A 60 2.01 -25.45 20.13
C SER A 60 0.91 -24.40 19.90
N ASP A 61 1.01 -23.23 20.54
CA ASP A 61 -0.03 -22.20 20.40
C ASP A 61 0.00 -21.54 19.03
N LEU A 62 1.21 -21.36 18.47
CA LEU A 62 1.35 -20.89 17.08
C LEU A 62 0.80 -21.91 16.08
N GLN A 63 1.00 -23.21 16.31
CA GLN A 63 0.42 -24.27 15.48
C GLN A 63 -1.11 -24.28 15.54
N LYS A 64 -1.70 -24.13 16.74
CA LYS A 64 -3.15 -24.02 16.90
C LYS A 64 -3.73 -22.83 16.12
N TRP A 65 -3.07 -21.67 16.20
CA TRP A 65 -3.45 -20.49 15.43
C TRP A 65 -3.34 -20.75 13.93
N HIS A 66 -2.23 -21.32 13.46
CA HIS A 66 -2.01 -21.65 12.06
C HIS A 66 -3.09 -22.61 11.52
N ASP A 67 -3.43 -23.66 12.26
CA ASP A 67 -4.46 -24.62 11.85
C ASP A 67 -5.86 -24.01 11.81
N TRP A 68 -6.17 -23.10 12.74
CA TRP A 68 -7.40 -22.30 12.69
C TRP A 68 -7.42 -21.41 11.45
N ALA A 69 -6.34 -20.67 11.18
CA ALA A 69 -6.24 -19.75 10.05
C ALA A 69 -6.36 -20.49 8.71
N LYS A 70 -5.74 -21.66 8.60
CA LYS A 70 -5.80 -22.53 7.42
C LYS A 70 -7.21 -23.08 7.19
N ARG A 71 -7.90 -23.52 8.24
CA ARG A 71 -9.31 -23.94 8.14
C ARG A 71 -10.20 -22.80 7.66
N LEU A 72 -10.01 -21.60 8.21
CA LEU A 72 -10.76 -20.41 7.80
C LEU A 72 -10.52 -20.07 6.32
N ALA A 73 -9.27 -20.05 5.87
CA ALA A 73 -8.92 -19.84 4.46
C ALA A 73 -9.51 -20.90 3.53
N SER A 74 -9.50 -22.17 3.95
CA SER A 74 -10.07 -23.28 3.18
C SER A 74 -11.59 -23.16 3.06
N SER A 75 -12.26 -22.63 4.09
CA SER A 75 -13.72 -22.46 4.11
C SER A 75 -14.23 -21.46 3.07
N VAL A 76 -13.37 -20.56 2.58
CA VAL A 76 -13.72 -19.61 1.50
C VAL A 76 -14.00 -20.33 0.17
N GLY A 77 -13.28 -21.42 -0.12
CA GLY A 77 -13.41 -22.14 -1.40
C GLY A 77 -13.15 -21.23 -2.60
N THR A 78 -14.11 -21.18 -3.53
CA THR A 78 -14.14 -20.27 -4.69
C THR A 78 -15.07 -19.07 -4.49
N THR A 79 -15.71 -18.94 -3.33
CA THR A 79 -16.77 -17.94 -3.07
C THR A 79 -16.36 -16.52 -3.49
N PHE A 80 -15.12 -16.13 -3.18
CA PHE A 80 -14.62 -14.81 -3.51
C PHE A 80 -14.24 -14.67 -5.00
N LEU A 81 -13.66 -15.72 -5.59
CA LEU A 81 -13.35 -15.76 -7.01
C LEU A 81 -14.64 -15.59 -7.84
N ASP A 82 -15.69 -16.32 -7.45
CA ASP A 82 -16.99 -16.32 -8.12
C ASP A 82 -17.73 -14.98 -7.94
N SER A 83 -17.47 -14.22 -6.86
CA SER A 83 -18.16 -12.96 -6.58
C SER A 83 -17.57 -11.75 -7.30
N ASP A 84 -16.26 -11.60 -7.27
CA ASP A 84 -15.57 -10.37 -7.68
C ASP A 84 -14.15 -10.63 -8.17
N ASN A 85 -13.87 -11.85 -8.65
CA ASN A 85 -12.54 -12.29 -9.03
C ASN A 85 -11.53 -12.13 -7.88
N GLY A 86 -12.02 -12.31 -6.64
CA GLY A 86 -11.22 -12.27 -5.42
C GLY A 86 -10.33 -13.50 -5.25
N PRO A 87 -9.61 -13.59 -4.12
CA PRO A 87 -8.66 -14.66 -3.87
C PRO A 87 -9.40 -15.99 -3.60
N ASP A 88 -8.94 -17.07 -4.24
CA ASP A 88 -9.39 -18.41 -3.88
C ASP A 88 -8.65 -18.93 -2.63
N SER A 89 -9.09 -20.10 -2.13
CA SER A 89 -8.43 -20.77 -1.00
C SER A 89 -6.94 -21.06 -1.20
N SER A 90 -6.47 -21.24 -2.45
CA SER A 90 -5.07 -21.53 -2.75
C SER A 90 -4.20 -20.29 -2.55
N LEU A 91 -4.66 -19.13 -3.02
CA LEU A 91 -4.01 -17.84 -2.81
C LEU A 91 -4.00 -17.47 -1.33
N LEU A 92 -5.11 -17.66 -0.63
CA LEU A 92 -5.20 -17.41 0.81
C LEU A 92 -4.25 -18.31 1.62
N CYS A 93 -4.10 -19.59 1.26
CA CYS A 93 -3.11 -20.47 1.91
C CYS A 93 -1.67 -20.01 1.67
N ARG A 94 -1.38 -19.43 0.50
CA ARG A 94 -0.06 -18.86 0.19
C ARG A 94 0.20 -17.60 1.01
N GLU A 95 -0.78 -16.70 1.11
CA GLU A 95 -0.70 -15.51 1.97
C GLU A 95 -0.52 -15.89 3.46
N LEU A 96 -1.19 -16.95 3.92
CA LEU A 96 -1.01 -17.44 5.29
C LEU A 96 0.43 -17.87 5.55
N LYS A 97 1.04 -18.58 4.59
CA LYS A 97 2.44 -18.98 4.68
C LYS A 97 3.35 -17.76 4.80
N TRP A 98 3.15 -16.73 3.98
CA TRP A 98 3.92 -15.48 4.06
C TRP A 98 3.71 -14.76 5.39
N LEU A 99 2.49 -14.71 5.90
CA LEU A 99 2.21 -14.11 7.21
C LEU A 99 2.99 -14.81 8.32
N VAL A 100 3.02 -16.15 8.31
CA VAL A 100 3.78 -16.93 9.29
C VAL A 100 5.28 -16.66 9.15
N GLU A 101 5.80 -16.65 7.93
CA GLU A 101 7.22 -16.36 7.64
C GLU A 101 7.61 -14.98 8.17
N ASP A 102 6.85 -13.93 7.87
CA ASP A 102 7.11 -12.57 8.34
C ASP A 102 6.94 -12.41 9.86
N THR A 103 6.17 -13.28 10.50
CA THR A 103 5.92 -13.19 11.95
C THR A 103 7.08 -13.74 12.77
N ILE A 104 7.77 -14.78 12.28
CA ILE A 104 8.79 -15.52 13.04
C ILE A 104 10.18 -14.94 12.76
N GLU A 105 11.00 -14.76 13.79
CA GLU A 105 12.39 -14.33 13.63
C GLU A 105 13.31 -15.42 13.09
N ASP A 106 13.18 -16.62 13.64
CA ASP A 106 14.00 -17.77 13.32
C ASP A 106 13.23 -18.76 12.43
N HIS A 107 13.47 -18.69 11.13
CA HIS A 107 12.80 -19.55 10.14
C HIS A 107 13.15 -21.04 10.28
N SER A 108 14.20 -21.42 11.02
CA SER A 108 14.53 -22.83 11.28
C SER A 108 13.41 -23.56 12.02
N VAL A 109 12.56 -22.83 12.74
CA VAL A 109 11.44 -23.38 13.51
C VAL A 109 10.30 -23.86 12.60
N LEU A 110 10.15 -23.30 11.40
CA LEU A 110 9.07 -23.66 10.46
C LEU A 110 9.12 -25.15 10.09
N SER A 111 10.32 -25.70 9.88
CA SER A 111 10.52 -27.12 9.57
C SER A 111 10.15 -28.04 10.74
N GLN A 112 10.15 -27.51 11.97
CA GLN A 112 9.94 -28.26 13.21
C GLN A 112 8.51 -28.15 13.74
N MET A 113 7.72 -27.18 13.25
CA MET A 113 6.28 -27.05 13.57
C MET A 113 5.49 -28.33 13.24
N SER A 114 5.96 -29.13 12.28
CA SER A 114 5.34 -30.41 11.92
C SER A 114 5.86 -31.62 12.72
N ILE A 115 6.89 -31.46 13.56
CA ILE A 115 7.67 -32.60 14.11
C ILE A 115 7.81 -32.58 15.65
N GLU A 116 7.78 -31.43 16.33
CA GLU A 116 8.11 -31.38 17.77
C GLU A 116 6.94 -31.05 18.73
N ASN A 117 6.73 -31.97 19.68
CA ASN A 117 5.77 -31.88 20.77
C ASN A 117 6.26 -30.89 21.86
N GLY A 118 5.73 -29.66 21.80
CA GLY A 118 5.27 -28.89 22.96
C GLY A 118 6.26 -28.58 24.09
N LYS A 119 7.09 -27.54 23.92
CA LYS A 119 7.54 -26.60 24.98
C LYS A 119 8.50 -25.50 24.49
N ARG A 120 9.04 -25.61 23.27
CA ARG A 120 9.89 -24.56 22.69
C ARG A 120 9.10 -23.26 22.53
N SER A 121 9.71 -22.16 22.95
CA SER A 121 9.19 -20.81 22.71
C SER A 121 9.82 -20.22 21.47
N VAL A 122 9.05 -19.41 20.74
CA VAL A 122 9.47 -18.69 19.54
C VAL A 122 9.27 -17.19 19.72
N ARG A 123 10.19 -16.40 19.17
CA ARG A 123 10.10 -14.93 19.16
C ARG A 123 9.29 -14.48 17.95
N LEU A 124 8.29 -13.64 18.19
CA LEU A 124 7.33 -13.18 17.19
C LEU A 124 7.36 -11.66 17.05
N ARG A 125 7.15 -11.16 15.82
CA ARG A 125 7.01 -9.73 15.46
C ARG A 125 5.64 -9.13 15.75
N ALA A 126 4.67 -9.99 16.00
CA ALA A 126 3.31 -9.64 16.43
C ALA A 126 2.84 -10.67 17.45
N CYS A 127 1.98 -10.28 18.38
CA CYS A 127 1.40 -11.24 19.32
C CYS A 127 0.32 -12.09 18.65
N LEU A 128 -0.04 -13.25 19.23
CA LEU A 128 -1.04 -14.15 18.64
C LEU A 128 -2.39 -13.46 18.44
N GLU A 129 -2.79 -12.57 19.35
CA GLU A 129 -4.03 -11.80 19.25
C GLU A 129 -4.03 -10.91 17.99
N ASP A 130 -2.92 -10.21 17.72
CA ASP A 130 -2.76 -9.42 16.50
C ASP A 130 -2.86 -10.31 15.25
N LEU A 131 -2.27 -11.50 15.28
CA LEU A 131 -2.34 -12.43 14.15
C LEU A 131 -3.76 -12.93 13.89
N TYR A 132 -4.57 -13.19 14.93
CA TYR A 132 -5.99 -13.50 14.78
C TYR A 132 -6.72 -12.33 14.11
N ASN A 133 -6.49 -11.10 14.57
CA ASN A 133 -7.14 -9.90 14.04
C ASN A 133 -6.74 -9.62 12.59
N MET A 134 -5.44 -9.71 12.28
CA MET A 134 -4.90 -9.58 10.93
C MET A 134 -5.54 -10.58 9.96
N TRP A 135 -5.66 -11.85 10.38
CA TRP A 135 -6.25 -12.89 9.53
C TRP A 135 -7.77 -12.72 9.34
N LYS A 136 -8.48 -12.30 10.40
CA LYS A 136 -9.91 -11.96 10.29
C LYS A 136 -10.14 -10.79 9.33
N GLN A 137 -9.38 -9.70 9.44
CA GLN A 137 -9.47 -8.58 8.50
C GLN A 137 -9.23 -9.04 7.05
N ARG A 138 -8.29 -9.96 6.84
CA ARG A 138 -8.01 -10.50 5.51
C ARG A 138 -9.18 -11.28 4.92
N ILE A 139 -9.84 -12.13 5.72
CA ILE A 139 -10.88 -13.05 5.25
C ILE A 139 -12.28 -12.44 5.34
N GLU A 140 -12.65 -11.91 6.50
CA GLU A 140 -14.00 -11.43 6.81
C GLU A 140 -14.26 -10.04 6.22
N GLU A 141 -13.29 -9.12 6.33
CA GLU A 141 -13.39 -7.76 5.77
C GLU A 141 -12.84 -7.69 4.33
N ARG A 142 -12.25 -8.78 3.85
CA ARG A 142 -11.60 -8.88 2.54
C ARG A 142 -10.54 -7.78 2.31
N LYS A 143 -9.90 -7.32 3.38
CA LYS A 143 -8.86 -6.27 3.31
C LYS A 143 -7.66 -6.79 2.50
N PRO A 144 -7.07 -5.99 1.58
CA PRO A 144 -5.89 -6.41 0.82
C PRO A 144 -4.76 -6.88 1.75
N PHE A 145 -4.20 -8.05 1.45
CA PHE A 145 -3.15 -8.67 2.27
C PHE A 145 -1.97 -7.73 2.52
N GLN A 146 -1.58 -6.96 1.50
CA GLN A 146 -0.50 -5.98 1.57
C GLN A 146 -0.72 -4.93 2.65
N TYR A 147 -1.95 -4.47 2.85
CA TYR A 147 -2.25 -3.51 3.93
C TYR A 147 -2.24 -4.18 5.30
N ILE A 148 -2.55 -5.48 5.37
CA ILE A 148 -2.46 -6.26 6.61
C ILE A 148 -1.00 -6.37 7.05
N VAL A 149 -0.11 -6.84 6.16
CA VAL A 149 1.32 -6.99 6.49
C VAL A 149 2.09 -5.66 6.42
N GLY A 150 1.55 -4.64 5.76
CA GLY A 150 2.11 -3.30 5.64
C GLY A 150 3.17 -3.14 4.54
N CYS A 151 3.29 -4.10 3.62
CA CYS A 151 4.25 -4.04 2.52
C CYS A 151 3.76 -4.71 1.24
N GLU A 152 4.41 -4.37 0.14
CA GLU A 152 4.26 -5.02 -1.16
C GLU A 152 5.63 -5.25 -1.81
N HIS A 153 5.77 -6.40 -2.47
CA HIS A 153 6.91 -6.70 -3.33
C HIS A 153 6.71 -6.03 -4.69
N TRP A 154 7.72 -5.28 -5.15
CA TRP A 154 7.68 -4.59 -6.44
C TRP A 154 9.10 -4.49 -6.99
N ARG A 155 9.36 -5.06 -8.16
CA ARG A 155 10.71 -5.34 -8.68
C ARG A 155 11.57 -6.08 -7.63
N ASP A 156 12.77 -5.59 -7.38
CA ASP A 156 13.69 -6.05 -6.33
C ASP A 156 13.46 -5.35 -4.98
N LEU A 157 12.36 -4.62 -4.82
CA LEU A 157 12.02 -3.83 -3.63
C LEU A 157 10.91 -4.48 -2.80
N VAL A 158 10.92 -4.18 -1.50
CA VAL A 158 9.83 -4.45 -0.55
C VAL A 158 9.40 -3.12 0.05
N LEU A 159 8.41 -2.51 -0.58
CA LEU A 159 7.91 -1.18 -0.27
C LEU A 159 6.89 -1.25 0.86
N SER A 160 6.98 -0.32 1.81
CA SER A 160 5.92 -0.09 2.78
C SER A 160 4.68 0.41 2.07
N VAL A 161 3.51 -0.09 2.46
CA VAL A 161 2.20 0.38 1.99
C VAL A 161 1.21 0.38 3.16
N GLN A 162 0.16 1.19 3.04
CA GLN A 162 -0.94 1.19 4.00
C GLN A 162 -2.21 1.72 3.33
N GLU A 163 -3.32 1.63 4.05
CA GLU A 163 -4.60 2.17 3.61
C GLU A 163 -4.52 3.66 3.25
N GLY A 164 -5.07 4.03 2.10
CA GLY A 164 -4.94 5.35 1.50
C GLY A 164 -3.78 5.49 0.50
N VAL A 165 -2.90 4.49 0.37
CA VAL A 165 -1.79 4.49 -0.59
C VAL A 165 -1.96 3.36 -1.59
N LEU A 166 -1.90 3.66 -2.89
CA LEU A 166 -2.02 2.63 -3.94
C LEU A 166 -0.95 1.55 -3.74
N ILE A 167 -1.39 0.28 -3.71
CA ILE A 167 -0.49 -0.88 -3.77
C ILE A 167 0.17 -0.88 -5.16
N PRO A 168 1.52 -0.78 -5.25
CA PRO A 168 2.24 -0.82 -6.52
C PRO A 168 1.85 -2.02 -7.36
N ARG A 169 1.76 -1.82 -8.69
CA ARG A 169 1.30 -2.85 -9.61
C ARG A 169 2.46 -3.39 -10.45
N PRO A 170 2.51 -4.69 -10.76
CA PRO A 170 3.59 -5.25 -11.60
C PRO A 170 3.72 -4.56 -12.96
N GLU A 171 2.61 -4.11 -13.54
CA GLU A 171 2.60 -3.43 -14.83
C GLU A 171 3.36 -2.10 -14.81
N THR A 172 3.45 -1.42 -13.66
CA THR A 172 4.19 -0.15 -13.53
C THR A 172 5.70 -0.36 -13.44
N GLU A 173 6.17 -1.61 -13.28
CA GLU A 173 7.60 -1.90 -13.23
C GLU A 173 8.30 -1.50 -14.52
N LEU A 174 7.66 -1.71 -15.67
CA LEU A 174 8.20 -1.40 -17.00
C LEU A 174 8.59 0.07 -17.18
N ILE A 175 7.96 0.99 -16.42
CA ILE A 175 8.28 2.43 -16.47
C ILE A 175 9.74 2.67 -16.06
N VAL A 176 10.26 1.91 -15.09
CA VAL A 176 11.66 2.06 -14.64
C VAL A 176 12.63 1.63 -15.73
N ASP A 177 12.30 0.58 -16.49
CA ASP A 177 13.15 0.11 -17.59
C ASP A 177 13.18 1.13 -18.73
N LEU A 178 12.02 1.71 -19.08
CA LEU A 178 11.94 2.80 -20.06
C LEU A 178 12.78 4.02 -19.65
N VAL A 179 12.79 4.36 -18.36
CA VAL A 179 13.63 5.44 -17.84
C VAL A 179 15.11 5.07 -17.93
N ALA A 180 15.49 3.83 -17.62
CA ALA A 180 16.87 3.37 -17.75
C ALA A 180 17.37 3.44 -19.20
N ASP A 181 16.55 3.03 -20.17
CA ASP A 181 16.87 3.08 -21.59
C ASP A 181 17.12 4.53 -22.04
N VAL A 182 16.17 5.44 -21.77
CA VAL A 182 16.26 6.85 -22.16
C VAL A 182 17.47 7.56 -21.50
N VAL A 183 17.75 7.25 -20.24
CA VAL A 183 18.92 7.80 -19.52
C VAL A 183 20.23 7.24 -20.06
N SER A 184 20.25 6.02 -20.60
CA SER A 184 21.45 5.43 -21.21
C SER A 184 21.79 6.04 -22.58
N GLU A 185 20.78 6.49 -23.31
CA GLU A 185 20.93 7.14 -24.61
C GLU A 185 21.27 8.63 -24.49
N ASN A 186 20.97 9.26 -23.35
CA ASN A 186 21.18 10.68 -23.12
C ASN A 186 21.62 10.97 -21.67
N GLU A 187 22.92 11.20 -21.47
CA GLU A 187 23.48 11.52 -20.15
C GLU A 187 22.92 12.82 -19.54
N ASP A 188 22.46 13.78 -20.34
CA ASP A 188 21.84 15.01 -19.80
C ASP A 188 20.56 14.68 -19.02
N LEU A 189 19.86 13.60 -19.39
CA LEU A 189 18.69 13.12 -18.66
C LEU A 189 19.07 12.39 -17.37
N ARG A 190 20.28 11.81 -17.29
CA ARG A 190 20.80 11.23 -16.04
C ARG A 190 21.04 12.31 -14.99
N GLU A 191 21.52 13.46 -15.42
CA GLU A 191 21.81 14.62 -14.57
C GLU A 191 20.58 15.53 -14.39
N GLY A 192 19.48 15.19 -15.05
CA GLY A 192 18.25 15.97 -15.09
C GLY A 192 17.37 15.87 -13.85
N LEU A 193 16.33 16.70 -13.87
CA LEU A 193 15.28 16.74 -12.87
C LEU A 193 14.04 16.02 -13.36
N TRP A 194 13.63 14.97 -12.64
CA TRP A 194 12.46 14.15 -12.95
C TRP A 194 11.32 14.45 -11.98
N ALA A 195 10.07 14.17 -12.39
CA ALA A 195 8.90 14.33 -11.55
C ALA A 195 8.05 13.05 -11.54
N ASP A 196 7.68 12.60 -10.34
CA ASP A 196 6.74 11.53 -10.09
C ASP A 196 5.44 12.14 -9.52
N LEU A 197 4.39 12.18 -10.35
CA LEU A 197 3.12 12.85 -10.06
C LEU A 197 2.09 11.82 -9.59
N GLY A 198 1.67 11.92 -8.33
CA GLY A 198 0.87 10.86 -7.69
C GLY A 198 1.76 9.70 -7.22
N THR A 199 2.86 10.03 -6.52
CA THR A 199 3.93 9.09 -6.18
C THR A 199 3.45 7.89 -5.34
N GLY A 200 2.32 8.01 -4.64
CA GLY A 200 1.76 6.91 -3.86
C GLY A 200 2.76 6.42 -2.81
N SER A 201 3.18 5.17 -2.91
CA SER A 201 4.19 4.58 -2.02
C SER A 201 5.63 5.01 -2.33
N GLY A 202 5.85 5.79 -3.37
CA GLY A 202 7.18 6.15 -3.87
C GLY A 202 7.82 5.10 -4.75
N ALA A 203 7.07 4.11 -5.26
CA ALA A 203 7.63 3.01 -6.05
C ALA A 203 8.45 3.50 -7.25
N LEU A 204 7.87 4.37 -8.08
CA LEU A 204 8.56 4.97 -9.23
C LEU A 204 9.67 5.91 -8.78
N ALA A 205 9.44 6.77 -7.79
CA ALA A 205 10.48 7.65 -7.25
C ALA A 205 11.72 6.88 -6.76
N VAL A 206 11.53 5.76 -6.05
CA VAL A 206 12.62 4.88 -5.60
C VAL A 206 13.30 4.22 -6.81
N GLY A 207 12.52 3.65 -7.73
CA GLY A 207 13.06 2.98 -8.92
C GLY A 207 13.90 3.92 -9.79
N ILE A 208 13.33 5.08 -10.16
CA ILE A 208 14.00 6.11 -10.96
C ILE A 208 15.20 6.69 -10.20
N GLY A 209 15.06 7.00 -8.91
CA GLY A 209 16.16 7.53 -8.10
C GLY A 209 17.39 6.61 -8.08
N ARG A 210 17.20 5.28 -8.10
CA ARG A 210 18.31 4.31 -8.22
C ARG A 210 18.99 4.33 -9.58
N ILE A 211 18.25 4.60 -10.66
CA ILE A 211 18.81 4.74 -12.01
C ILE A 211 19.65 6.02 -12.12
N LEU A 212 19.15 7.14 -11.59
CA LEU A 212 19.84 8.43 -11.65
C LEU A 212 21.07 8.50 -10.71
N GLY A 213 21.04 7.75 -9.60
CA GLY A 213 22.09 7.77 -8.59
C GLY A 213 22.27 9.16 -7.99
N SER A 214 23.50 9.55 -7.67
CA SER A 214 23.81 10.87 -7.11
C SER A 214 23.84 12.00 -8.15
N ARG A 215 23.60 11.70 -9.43
CA ARG A 215 23.80 12.65 -10.54
C ARG A 215 22.51 13.41 -10.88
N GLY A 216 21.36 12.76 -10.74
CA GLY A 216 20.05 13.37 -11.00
C GLY A 216 19.18 13.45 -9.75
N MET A 217 17.97 13.98 -9.92
CA MET A 217 17.00 14.12 -8.83
C MET A 217 15.57 13.81 -9.29
N VAL A 218 14.81 13.13 -8.44
CA VAL A 218 13.37 12.91 -8.61
C VAL A 218 12.58 13.76 -7.63
N ILE A 219 11.62 14.55 -8.11
CA ILE A 219 10.64 15.23 -7.27
C ILE A 219 9.38 14.37 -7.24
N ALA A 220 9.10 13.79 -6.08
CA ALA A 220 7.93 12.97 -5.85
C ALA A 220 6.83 13.79 -5.17
N THR A 221 5.63 13.77 -5.76
CA THR A 221 4.49 14.57 -5.29
C THR A 221 3.22 13.75 -5.23
N ASP A 222 2.34 14.07 -4.29
CA ASP A 222 1.03 13.47 -4.12
C ASP A 222 0.11 14.48 -3.44
N LEU A 223 -1.20 14.35 -3.66
CA LEU A 223 -2.21 15.13 -2.95
C LEU A 223 -2.51 14.52 -1.58
N ASN A 224 -2.33 13.21 -1.43
CA ASN A 224 -2.62 12.52 -0.18
C ASN A 224 -1.43 12.61 0.79
N PRO A 225 -1.59 13.24 1.98
CA PRO A 225 -0.50 13.33 2.96
C PRO A 225 -0.05 11.97 3.49
N ILE A 226 -0.90 10.95 3.44
CA ILE A 226 -0.54 9.57 3.80
C ILE A 226 0.42 8.97 2.76
N ALA A 227 0.15 9.20 1.47
CA ALA A 227 1.05 8.75 0.40
C ALA A 227 2.44 9.41 0.55
N LEU A 228 2.46 10.72 0.80
CA LEU A 228 3.72 11.44 1.03
C LEU A 228 4.53 10.89 2.20
N SER A 229 3.87 10.53 3.31
CA SER A 229 4.58 9.96 4.47
C SER A 229 5.12 8.56 4.19
N VAL A 230 4.36 7.71 3.49
CA VAL A 230 4.81 6.38 3.07
C VAL A 230 5.95 6.46 2.06
N ALA A 231 5.83 7.32 1.05
CA ALA A 231 6.89 7.57 0.07
C ALA A 231 8.17 8.06 0.75
N ALA A 232 8.07 9.00 1.70
CA ALA A 232 9.22 9.46 2.47
C ALA A 232 9.89 8.32 3.25
N PHE A 233 9.11 7.45 3.88
CA PHE A 233 9.63 6.30 4.61
C PHE A 233 10.34 5.30 3.68
N ASN A 234 9.77 5.00 2.52
CA ASN A 234 10.40 4.11 1.55
C ASN A 234 11.70 4.72 0.97
N LEU A 235 11.70 6.00 0.61
CA LEU A 235 12.91 6.71 0.17
C LEU A 235 14.00 6.64 1.25
N GLN A 236 13.64 6.74 2.53
CA GLN A 236 14.60 6.66 3.63
C GLN A 236 15.19 5.25 3.73
N ARG A 237 14.35 4.21 3.65
CA ARG A 237 14.78 2.82 3.71
C ARG A 237 15.74 2.44 2.58
N TYR A 238 15.60 3.08 1.42
CA TYR A 238 16.48 2.86 0.27
C TYR A 238 17.61 3.89 0.14
N GLY A 239 17.79 4.79 1.11
CA GLY A 239 18.88 5.76 1.13
C GLY A 239 18.79 6.84 0.05
N LEU A 240 17.59 7.14 -0.45
CA LEU A 240 17.36 8.04 -1.60
C LEU A 240 16.92 9.45 -1.22
N GLN A 241 17.14 9.89 0.03
CA GLN A 241 16.72 11.23 0.49
C GLN A 241 17.46 12.40 -0.21
N GLY A 242 18.57 12.12 -0.90
CA GLY A 242 19.23 13.09 -1.79
C GLY A 242 18.73 12.96 -3.23
N PRO A 243 18.90 11.78 -3.88
CA PRO A 243 18.45 11.53 -5.25
C PRO A 243 16.94 11.68 -5.49
N ALA A 244 16.12 11.67 -4.44
CA ALA A 244 14.69 11.92 -4.54
C ALA A 244 14.19 12.74 -3.34
N THR A 245 13.38 13.76 -3.64
CA THR A 245 12.80 14.66 -2.64
C THR A 245 11.27 14.63 -2.74
N ILE A 246 10.61 14.56 -1.59
CA ILE A 246 9.16 14.67 -1.47
C ILE A 246 8.76 16.15 -1.46
N LYS A 247 7.79 16.53 -2.30
CA LYS A 247 7.15 17.86 -2.25
C LYS A 247 5.65 17.73 -2.12
N CYS A 248 5.10 18.37 -1.08
CA CYS A 248 3.66 18.58 -0.97
C CYS A 248 3.23 19.64 -2.00
N ASN A 249 2.13 19.43 -2.70
CA ASN A 249 1.52 20.50 -3.49
C ASN A 249 0.89 21.52 -2.54
N PRO A 250 1.34 22.80 -2.50
CA PRO A 250 0.84 23.79 -1.54
C PRO A 250 -0.56 24.34 -1.85
N ARG A 251 -1.31 23.74 -2.79
CA ARG A 251 -2.65 24.19 -3.16
C ARG A 251 -3.67 23.07 -2.99
N GLY A 252 -4.31 23.06 -1.82
CA GLY A 252 -5.57 22.42 -1.50
C GLY A 252 -6.37 23.38 -0.63
#